data_AF-A0A7I7W154-F1
#
_entry.id   AF-A0A7I7W154-F1
#
_cell.length_a   1.000
_cell.length_b   1.000
_cell.length_c   1.000
_cell.angle_alpha   90.00
_cell.angle_beta   90.00
_cell.angle_gamma   90.00
#
_symmetry.space_group_name_H-M   'P 1'
#
loop_
_entity.id
_entity.type
_entity.pdbx_description
1 polymer ?
#
loop_
_entity_poly.entity_id
_entity_poly.type
_entity_poly.pdbx_seq_one_letter_code
_entity_poly.pdbx_strand_id
1 'polypeptide(L)'
;MTAPFGQALLPQERGGPSPAQLVERVDRYLARLPTASRLAVRAGLLTVAAASYLSTGRSLSRLSPEARAAVLRRVAALSPDVGAAIEGLKAVVLLANGADTYAAELLERAGEHDVARPDAVLNVASSLDIPSVVRADAVVVGSGAGGAMAARTLARAGMAVVIVEEGRRWTVDEFRSMHPIDRYAGLYRGAGATVALGRPAVVLPIGRAVGGTTVVNSGTCYRPPVAVQQRWRDEFGWDLADPDRLAGYLDDVEQTLQVAPVPLEIMGRNGRLLLDGAAALGWRAAPIPRNAPGCDACCQCAIGCPRNAKFGVHLNALPQACAAGAQIACDARVERVLHSDGRARGVRARRPDGTAVDVLTDTVVVAAGATETPGLLRRSGIGGHPRLGRNLALHPAAMLAGRFDEDITAWRGVLQSAAVDELHESHGVLIEATSTPPGMGSMVFPGYGAELVGWLNRAHRVATFGAMVADRGVGRVYSVRGETVLRYNITPTDTAKLTTALEAMGRLLFAAGAVEVLTGLPAGPTVTSVPALQDVLARTNPKSLHLAAFHPTGTAAAGDDELRCPVDPNGRLRGVDGVWVADASILPSCPEVNPQVSIMAMALAVADEVLSARG
;
A
#
# COMPACT_ATOMS: atom_id res chain seq x y z
N MET A 1 28.45 9.64 4.31
CA MET A 1 28.51 8.19 3.99
C MET A 1 27.71 7.84 2.74
N THR A 2 26.64 8.57 2.44
CA THR A 2 25.77 8.36 1.27
C THR A 2 26.39 8.80 -0.05
N ALA A 3 27.26 9.81 -0.02
CA ALA A 3 27.86 10.42 -1.21
C ALA A 3 28.52 9.42 -2.19
N PRO A 4 29.37 8.47 -1.78
CA PRO A 4 30.05 7.59 -2.74
C PRO A 4 29.10 6.66 -3.50
N PHE A 5 28.12 6.06 -2.81
CA PHE A 5 27.12 5.21 -3.46
C PHE A 5 26.20 6.04 -4.36
N GLY A 6 25.72 7.20 -3.86
CA GLY A 6 24.89 8.11 -4.65
C GLY A 6 25.60 8.61 -5.91
N GLN A 7 26.89 8.95 -5.84
CA GLN A 7 27.72 9.33 -7.00
C GLN A 7 27.91 8.18 -8.00
N ALA A 8 27.97 6.94 -7.52
CA ALA A 8 28.05 5.78 -8.39
C ALA A 8 26.72 5.49 -9.11
N LEU A 9 25.61 5.76 -8.41
CA LEU A 9 24.26 5.56 -8.92
C LEU A 9 23.84 6.69 -9.89
N LEU A 10 24.03 7.94 -9.48
CA LEU A 10 23.64 9.17 -10.16
C LEU A 10 24.83 10.14 -10.26
N PRO A 11 25.81 9.86 -11.15
CA PRO A 11 27.03 10.66 -11.27
C PRO A 11 26.72 12.08 -11.75
N GLN A 12 27.25 13.07 -11.02
CA GLN A 12 27.14 14.49 -11.38
C GLN A 12 27.71 14.76 -12.77
N GLU A 13 28.77 14.03 -13.13
CA GLU A 13 29.46 14.11 -14.42
C GLU A 13 28.56 13.72 -15.61
N ARG A 14 27.39 13.10 -15.34
CA ARG A 14 26.40 12.71 -16.35
C ARG A 14 25.05 13.43 -16.18
N GLY A 15 25.00 14.51 -15.38
CA GLY A 15 23.76 15.26 -15.10
C GLY A 15 23.03 14.83 -13.84
N GLY A 16 23.64 14.00 -13.00
CA GLY A 16 23.14 13.72 -11.65
C GLY A 16 23.30 14.91 -10.70
N PRO A 17 22.64 14.87 -9.52
CA PRO A 17 22.83 15.85 -8.45
C PRO A 17 24.26 15.88 -7.91
N SER A 18 24.64 17.00 -7.28
CA SER A 18 25.91 17.09 -6.60
C SER A 18 25.98 16.13 -5.41
N PRO A 19 27.19 15.72 -4.96
CA PRO A 19 27.36 14.83 -3.82
C PRO A 19 26.74 15.39 -2.52
N ALA A 20 26.82 16.71 -2.32
CA ALA A 20 26.24 17.37 -1.16
C ALA A 20 24.71 17.30 -1.21
N GLN A 21 24.11 17.56 -2.38
CA GLN A 21 22.66 17.42 -2.58
C GLN A 21 22.19 15.98 -2.33
N LEU A 22 22.90 14.97 -2.83
CA LEU A 22 22.55 13.57 -2.58
C LEU A 22 22.56 13.21 -1.10
N VAL A 23 23.56 13.68 -0.36
CA VAL A 23 23.65 13.44 1.09
C VAL A 23 22.47 14.08 1.80
N GLU A 24 22.19 15.36 1.52
CA GLU A 24 21.06 16.08 2.12
C GLU A 24 19.72 15.39 1.85
N ARG A 25 19.43 15.10 0.57
CA ARG A 25 18.18 14.45 0.13
C ARG A 25 17.95 13.11 0.83
N VAL A 26 18.98 12.26 0.85
CA VAL A 26 18.87 10.93 1.46
C VAL A 26 18.83 11.02 2.97
N ASP A 27 19.64 11.88 3.61
CA ASP A 27 19.61 12.02 5.07
C ASP A 27 18.27 12.58 5.58
N ARG A 28 17.62 13.46 4.82
CA ARG A 28 16.24 13.92 5.10
C ARG A 28 15.27 12.73 5.23
N TYR A 29 15.33 11.77 4.31
CA TYR A 29 14.49 10.57 4.38
C TYR A 29 14.95 9.59 5.46
N LEU A 30 16.25 9.32 5.58
CA LEU A 30 16.79 8.38 6.58
C LEU A 30 16.49 8.80 8.01
N ALA A 31 16.40 10.11 8.28
CA ALA A 31 16.01 10.65 9.58
C ALA A 31 14.59 10.22 10.01
N ARG A 32 13.70 9.94 9.03
CA ARG A 32 12.32 9.50 9.27
C ARG A 32 12.18 7.98 9.39
N LEU A 33 13.15 7.21 8.90
CA LEU A 33 13.12 5.75 9.00
C LEU A 33 13.25 5.29 10.46
N PRO A 34 12.64 4.13 10.83
CA PRO A 34 12.94 3.44 12.09
C PRO A 34 14.44 3.22 12.27
N THR A 35 14.91 3.25 13.52
CA THR A 35 16.35 3.15 13.85
C THR A 35 17.01 1.91 13.22
N ALA A 36 16.37 0.75 13.30
CA ALA A 36 16.90 -0.48 12.72
C ALA A 36 17.08 -0.38 11.20
N SER A 37 16.06 0.09 10.46
CA SER A 37 16.13 0.30 9.02
C SER A 37 17.18 1.34 8.63
N ARG A 38 17.28 2.43 9.38
CA ARG A 38 18.29 3.48 9.18
C ARG A 38 19.71 2.95 9.32
N LEU A 39 19.97 2.15 10.37
CA LEU A 39 21.26 1.52 10.60
C LEU A 39 21.58 0.51 9.49
N ALA A 40 20.61 -0.30 9.06
CA ALA A 40 20.77 -1.26 7.98
C ALA A 40 21.14 -0.57 6.65
N VAL A 41 20.46 0.51 6.27
CA VAL A 41 20.79 1.29 5.07
C VAL A 41 22.19 1.89 5.17
N ARG A 42 22.53 2.51 6.31
CA ARG A 42 23.86 3.09 6.54
C ARG A 42 24.98 2.05 6.46
N ALA A 43 24.77 0.87 7.05
CA ALA A 43 25.71 -0.24 6.98
C ALA A 43 25.88 -0.73 5.53
N GLY A 44 24.79 -0.91 4.79
CA GLY A 44 24.84 -1.29 3.36
C GLY A 44 25.64 -0.31 2.51
N LEU A 45 25.42 1.00 2.69
CA LEU A 45 26.18 2.05 1.99
C LEU A 45 27.69 1.97 2.30
N LEU A 46 28.06 1.69 3.55
CA LEU A 46 29.46 1.50 3.95
C LEU A 46 30.09 0.24 3.34
N THR A 47 29.34 -0.87 3.32
CA THR A 47 29.81 -2.13 2.71
C THR A 47 30.14 -1.95 1.23
N VAL A 48 29.33 -1.21 0.48
CA VAL A 48 29.63 -0.92 -0.95
C VAL A 48 30.88 -0.07 -1.10
N ALA A 49 31.09 0.93 -0.24
CA ALA A 49 32.29 1.74 -0.25
C ALA A 49 33.56 0.91 0.05
N ALA A 50 33.48 -0.02 1.01
CA ALA A 50 34.55 -0.96 1.32
C ALA A 50 34.83 -1.93 0.16
N ALA A 51 33.78 -2.49 -0.46
CA ALA A 51 33.89 -3.38 -1.62
C ALA A 51 34.60 -2.68 -2.81
N SER A 52 34.36 -1.39 -3.02
CA SER A 52 35.10 -0.60 -4.00
C SER A 52 36.61 -0.59 -3.71
N TYR A 53 37.00 -0.30 -2.47
CA TYR A 53 38.42 -0.24 -2.10
C TYR A 53 39.09 -1.60 -2.24
N LEU A 54 38.45 -2.67 -1.78
CA LEU A 54 38.98 -4.03 -1.86
C LEU A 54 39.11 -4.53 -3.30
N SER A 55 38.20 -4.15 -4.19
CA SER A 55 38.20 -4.61 -5.58
C SER A 55 39.02 -3.74 -6.56
N THR A 56 39.30 -2.48 -6.21
CA THR A 56 39.96 -1.52 -7.12
C THR A 56 41.20 -0.84 -6.54
N GLY A 57 41.49 -1.00 -5.25
CA GLY A 57 42.55 -0.28 -4.53
C GLY A 57 42.25 1.22 -4.35
N ARG A 58 41.04 1.70 -4.72
CA ARG A 58 40.64 3.10 -4.64
C ARG A 58 39.24 3.24 -4.05
N SER A 59 39.00 4.35 -3.37
CA SER A 59 37.66 4.70 -2.91
C SER A 59 36.74 4.94 -4.10
N LEU A 60 35.45 4.61 -3.96
CA LEU A 60 34.44 4.74 -5.02
C LEU A 60 34.39 6.18 -5.60
N SER A 61 34.54 7.19 -4.75
CA SER A 61 34.60 8.61 -5.14
C SER A 61 35.80 8.98 -6.04
N ARG A 62 36.91 8.22 -6.01
CA ARG A 62 38.11 8.47 -6.83
C ARG A 62 38.12 7.72 -8.16
N LEU A 63 37.10 6.92 -8.43
CA LEU A 63 36.93 6.20 -9.70
C LEU A 63 36.20 7.08 -10.73
N SER A 64 36.39 6.77 -12.02
CA SER A 64 35.56 7.37 -13.08
C SER A 64 34.11 6.91 -12.96
N PRO A 65 33.12 7.65 -13.51
CA PRO A 65 31.72 7.24 -13.48
C PRO A 65 31.48 5.81 -13.99
N GLU A 66 32.19 5.39 -15.04
CA GLU A 66 32.09 4.06 -15.64
C GLU A 66 32.62 2.98 -14.69
N ALA A 67 33.76 3.25 -14.05
CA ALA A 67 34.35 2.36 -13.06
C ALA A 67 33.48 2.24 -11.81
N ARG A 68 32.85 3.34 -11.35
CA ARG A 68 31.88 3.33 -10.24
C ARG A 68 30.68 2.42 -10.55
N ALA A 69 30.07 2.58 -11.72
CA ALA A 69 28.96 1.73 -12.15
C ALA A 69 29.36 0.25 -12.33
N ALA A 70 30.59 -0.01 -12.80
CA ALA A 70 31.12 -1.37 -12.89
C ALA A 70 31.30 -2.04 -11.51
N VAL A 71 31.73 -1.29 -10.48
CA VAL A 71 31.78 -1.78 -9.11
C VAL A 71 30.39 -2.19 -8.62
N LEU A 72 29.37 -1.34 -8.81
CA LEU A 72 27.99 -1.67 -8.40
C LEU A 72 27.47 -2.94 -9.08
N ARG A 73 27.69 -3.07 -10.40
CA ARG A 73 27.30 -4.28 -11.14
C ARG A 73 28.00 -5.54 -10.62
N ARG A 74 29.31 -5.46 -10.36
CA ARG A 74 30.08 -6.60 -9.81
C ARG A 74 29.59 -7.00 -8.43
N VAL A 75 29.34 -6.03 -7.55
CA VAL A 75 28.83 -6.28 -6.20
C VAL A 75 27.43 -6.91 -6.27
N ALA A 76 26.53 -6.35 -7.08
CA ALA A 76 25.19 -6.89 -7.26
C ALA A 76 25.18 -8.31 -7.85
N ALA A 77 26.18 -8.66 -8.66
CA ALA A 77 26.32 -9.99 -9.26
C ALA A 77 26.93 -11.06 -8.32
N LEU A 78 27.40 -10.69 -7.11
CA LEU A 78 28.02 -11.65 -6.17
C LEU A 78 27.05 -12.75 -5.73
N SER A 79 25.81 -12.39 -5.45
CA SER A 79 24.73 -13.32 -5.16
C SER A 79 23.37 -12.65 -5.34
N PRO A 80 22.27 -13.41 -5.51
CA PRO A 80 20.93 -12.85 -5.61
C PRO A 80 20.53 -11.99 -4.40
N ASP A 81 20.92 -12.40 -3.18
CA ASP A 81 20.59 -11.66 -1.97
C ASP A 81 21.37 -10.32 -1.89
N VAL A 82 22.64 -10.30 -2.33
CA VAL A 82 23.42 -9.06 -2.42
C VAL A 82 22.87 -8.14 -3.51
N GLY A 83 22.49 -8.67 -4.67
CA GLY A 83 21.84 -7.90 -5.73
C GLY A 83 20.54 -7.24 -5.25
N ALA A 84 19.67 -7.99 -4.57
CA ALA A 84 18.46 -7.45 -3.98
C ALA A 84 18.74 -6.33 -2.95
N ALA A 85 19.80 -6.48 -2.14
CA ALA A 85 20.21 -5.43 -1.20
C ALA A 85 20.69 -4.16 -1.91
N ILE A 86 21.44 -4.29 -3.01
CA ILE A 86 21.86 -3.13 -3.83
C ILE A 86 20.65 -2.43 -4.46
N GLU A 87 19.68 -3.18 -5.00
CA GLU A 87 18.45 -2.59 -5.55
C GLU A 87 17.61 -1.92 -4.44
N GLY A 88 17.58 -2.47 -3.22
CA GLY A 88 16.96 -1.80 -2.07
C GLY A 88 17.63 -0.47 -1.70
N LEU A 89 18.96 -0.40 -1.73
CA LEU A 89 19.71 0.85 -1.53
C LEU A 89 19.45 1.84 -2.67
N LYS A 90 19.42 1.37 -3.92
CA LYS A 90 19.05 2.18 -5.09
C LYS A 90 17.65 2.76 -4.96
N ALA A 91 16.66 1.97 -4.54
CA ALA A 91 15.30 2.41 -4.32
C ALA A 91 15.22 3.57 -3.31
N VAL A 92 15.94 3.48 -2.19
CA VAL A 92 16.02 4.56 -1.18
C VAL A 92 16.58 5.85 -1.78
N VAL A 93 17.68 5.76 -2.53
CA VAL A 93 18.31 6.95 -3.14
C VAL A 93 17.42 7.53 -4.23
N LEU A 94 16.81 6.71 -5.08
CA LEU A 94 15.93 7.15 -6.16
C LEU A 94 14.66 7.81 -5.62
N LEU A 95 14.04 7.26 -4.58
CA LEU A 95 12.86 7.84 -3.94
C LEU A 95 13.16 9.24 -3.39
N ALA A 96 14.24 9.37 -2.60
CA ALA A 96 14.64 10.65 -2.02
C ALA A 96 15.05 11.66 -3.11
N ASN A 97 15.85 11.23 -4.09
CA ASN A 97 16.28 12.08 -5.17
C ASN A 97 15.12 12.57 -6.04
N GLY A 98 14.23 11.68 -6.42
CA GLY A 98 13.08 11.99 -7.26
C GLY A 98 12.10 12.93 -6.54
N ALA A 99 11.80 12.67 -5.28
CA ALA A 99 10.95 13.53 -4.46
C ALA A 99 11.45 14.98 -4.40
N ASP A 100 12.76 15.20 -4.19
CA ASP A 100 13.36 16.54 -4.18
C ASP A 100 13.42 17.17 -5.58
N THR A 101 13.74 16.37 -6.61
CA THR A 101 13.87 16.88 -7.99
C THR A 101 12.55 17.46 -8.51
N TYR A 102 11.43 16.86 -8.14
CA TYR A 102 10.09 17.28 -8.57
C TYR A 102 9.30 18.03 -7.49
N ALA A 103 9.93 18.38 -6.36
CA ALA A 103 9.24 19.04 -5.25
C ALA A 103 8.61 20.37 -5.67
N ALA A 104 9.35 21.21 -6.40
CA ALA A 104 8.84 22.50 -6.87
C ALA A 104 7.63 22.35 -7.79
N GLU A 105 7.70 21.47 -8.81
CA GLU A 105 6.57 21.17 -9.70
C GLU A 105 5.34 20.70 -8.91
N LEU A 106 5.53 19.82 -7.93
CA LEU A 106 4.42 19.27 -7.16
C LEU A 106 3.74 20.29 -6.25
N LEU A 107 4.52 21.22 -5.68
CA LEU A 107 4.02 22.31 -4.83
C LEU A 107 3.36 23.40 -5.68
N GLU A 108 3.96 23.76 -6.82
CA GLU A 108 3.41 24.73 -7.77
C GLU A 108 2.06 24.24 -8.32
N ARG A 109 1.99 23.00 -8.85
CA ARG A 109 0.73 22.41 -9.32
C ARG A 109 -0.33 22.31 -8.24
N ALA A 110 0.07 22.07 -6.98
CA ALA A 110 -0.85 22.10 -5.86
C ALA A 110 -1.43 23.51 -5.68
N GLY A 111 -0.61 24.56 -5.80
CA GLY A 111 -1.02 25.96 -5.72
C GLY A 111 -1.88 26.46 -6.89
N GLU A 112 -1.67 25.95 -8.12
CA GLU A 112 -2.41 26.35 -9.32
C GLU A 112 -3.91 26.08 -9.26
N HIS A 113 -4.32 25.06 -8.48
CA HIS A 113 -5.70 24.60 -8.44
C HIS A 113 -6.29 24.73 -7.03
N ASP A 114 -7.55 25.15 -6.98
CA ASP A 114 -8.33 25.21 -5.76
C ASP A 114 -8.53 23.81 -5.16
N VAL A 115 -8.67 23.76 -3.84
CA VAL A 115 -9.09 22.55 -3.16
C VAL A 115 -10.49 22.15 -3.66
N ALA A 116 -10.68 20.86 -3.97
CA ALA A 116 -11.99 20.34 -4.36
C ALA A 116 -12.97 20.32 -3.19
N ARG A 117 -12.45 20.28 -1.96
CA ARG A 117 -13.19 20.43 -0.70
C ARG A 117 -12.25 20.81 0.45
N PRO A 118 -12.73 21.50 1.50
CA PRO A 118 -11.94 21.74 2.70
C PRO A 118 -11.67 20.45 3.47
N ASP A 119 -10.86 20.52 4.51
CA ASP A 119 -10.77 19.43 5.48
C ASP A 119 -12.12 19.24 6.18
N ALA A 120 -12.50 17.98 6.39
CA ALA A 120 -13.77 17.69 7.03
C ALA A 120 -13.77 18.07 8.53
N VAL A 121 -14.94 18.43 9.04
CA VAL A 121 -15.13 18.66 10.48
C VAL A 121 -15.11 17.29 11.16
N LEU A 122 -14.13 17.10 12.04
CA LEU A 122 -13.92 15.88 12.82
C LEU A 122 -13.85 16.25 14.29
N ASN A 123 -14.52 15.45 15.14
CA ASN A 123 -14.32 15.51 16.59
C ASN A 123 -13.07 14.70 16.95
N VAL A 124 -11.90 15.28 16.63
CA VAL A 124 -10.59 14.65 16.81
C VAL A 124 -9.76 15.46 17.80
N ALA A 125 -9.17 14.76 18.76
CA ALA A 125 -8.24 15.33 19.73
C ALA A 125 -6.95 14.50 19.76
N SER A 126 -5.82 15.15 20.04
CA SER A 126 -4.61 14.42 20.36
C SER A 126 -4.84 13.58 21.61
N SER A 127 -4.25 12.39 21.67
CA SER A 127 -4.35 11.55 22.85
C SER A 127 -3.79 12.21 24.12
N LEU A 128 -2.90 13.20 23.98
CA LEU A 128 -2.36 14.00 25.07
C LEU A 128 -3.39 14.96 25.69
N ASP A 129 -4.42 15.33 24.93
CA ASP A 129 -5.43 16.32 25.34
C ASP A 129 -6.69 15.68 25.94
N ILE A 130 -6.75 14.33 25.96
CA ILE A 130 -7.88 13.59 26.54
C ILE A 130 -7.53 13.01 27.91
N PRO A 131 -8.53 12.78 28.79
CA PRO A 131 -8.32 12.13 30.08
C PRO A 131 -7.62 10.76 29.94
N SER A 132 -6.86 10.35 30.96
CA SER A 132 -6.20 9.03 31.00
C SER A 132 -7.18 7.85 31.05
N VAL A 133 -8.43 8.10 31.41
CA VAL A 133 -9.50 7.11 31.39
C VAL A 133 -10.74 7.72 30.76
N VAL A 134 -11.25 7.08 29.73
CA VAL A 134 -12.48 7.45 29.01
C VAL A 134 -13.47 6.29 29.10
N ARG A 135 -14.77 6.57 29.21
CA ARG A 135 -15.83 5.56 29.16
C ARG A 135 -16.66 5.76 27.90
N ALA A 136 -17.07 4.67 27.28
CA ALA A 136 -17.84 4.66 26.04
C ALA A 136 -18.75 3.42 25.97
N ASP A 137 -19.76 3.45 25.11
CA ASP A 137 -20.55 2.26 24.80
C ASP A 137 -19.75 1.28 23.94
N ALA A 138 -18.90 1.79 23.03
CA ALA A 138 -17.98 0.99 22.24
C ALA A 138 -16.68 1.72 21.95
N VAL A 139 -15.61 0.96 21.74
CA VAL A 139 -14.33 1.46 21.25
C VAL A 139 -13.98 0.80 19.93
N VAL A 140 -13.55 1.60 18.96
CA VAL A 140 -13.07 1.16 17.66
C VAL A 140 -11.55 1.37 17.59
N VAL A 141 -10.79 0.30 17.39
CA VAL A 141 -9.33 0.34 17.33
C VAL A 141 -8.88 0.49 15.88
N GLY A 142 -8.48 1.69 15.50
CA GLY A 142 -8.08 2.05 14.13
C GLY A 142 -9.18 2.77 13.36
N SER A 143 -8.80 3.86 12.69
CA SER A 143 -9.72 4.75 11.95
C SER A 143 -9.74 4.50 10.44
N GLY A 144 -9.18 3.37 9.99
CA GLY A 144 -9.07 2.98 8.59
C GLY A 144 -10.41 2.62 7.94
N ALA A 145 -10.35 1.98 6.76
CA ALA A 145 -11.51 1.65 5.94
C ALA A 145 -12.66 0.99 6.73
N GLY A 146 -12.36 -0.10 7.44
CA GLY A 146 -13.38 -0.81 8.22
C GLY A 146 -13.75 -0.12 9.53
N GLY A 147 -12.78 0.40 10.28
CA GLY A 147 -13.03 1.09 11.54
C GLY A 147 -13.90 2.34 11.40
N ALA A 148 -13.72 3.12 10.31
CA ALA A 148 -14.57 4.26 10.04
C ALA A 148 -16.03 3.88 9.76
N MET A 149 -16.26 2.77 9.05
CA MET A 149 -17.60 2.26 8.77
C MET A 149 -18.27 1.70 10.02
N ALA A 150 -17.54 0.90 10.81
CA ALA A 150 -18.06 0.39 12.08
C ALA A 150 -18.42 1.54 13.04
N ALA A 151 -17.52 2.51 13.21
CA ALA A 151 -17.78 3.66 14.08
C ALA A 151 -18.98 4.49 13.62
N ARG A 152 -19.13 4.69 12.30
CA ARG A 152 -20.27 5.38 11.70
C ARG A 152 -21.59 4.68 12.02
N THR A 153 -21.66 3.37 11.82
CA THR A 153 -22.87 2.58 12.08
C THR A 153 -23.24 2.61 13.56
N LEU A 154 -22.29 2.33 14.44
CA LEU A 154 -22.52 2.30 15.89
C LEU A 154 -22.93 3.68 16.44
N ALA A 155 -22.28 4.75 16.01
CA ALA A 155 -22.61 6.11 16.45
C ALA A 155 -23.99 6.55 15.95
N ARG A 156 -24.37 6.21 14.71
CA ARG A 156 -25.71 6.50 14.17
C ARG A 156 -26.82 5.77 14.92
N ALA A 157 -26.52 4.61 15.50
CA ALA A 157 -27.43 3.90 16.40
C ALA A 157 -27.51 4.52 17.81
N GLY A 158 -26.83 5.65 18.05
CA GLY A 158 -26.86 6.39 19.31
C GLY A 158 -25.84 5.95 20.36
N MET A 159 -24.89 5.08 20.00
CA MET A 159 -23.84 4.65 20.92
C MET A 159 -22.80 5.76 21.11
N ALA A 160 -22.32 5.94 22.36
CA ALA A 160 -21.11 6.71 22.62
C ALA A 160 -19.89 5.93 22.12
N VAL A 161 -19.33 6.34 20.97
CA VAL A 161 -18.20 5.65 20.32
C VAL A 161 -16.91 6.45 20.47
N VAL A 162 -15.83 5.77 20.88
CA VAL A 162 -14.47 6.32 20.83
C VAL A 162 -13.64 5.54 19.81
N ILE A 163 -13.02 6.24 18.88
CA ILE A 163 -12.08 5.69 17.89
C ILE A 163 -10.67 6.01 18.38
N VAL A 164 -9.78 5.01 18.45
CA VAL A 164 -8.38 5.21 18.83
C VAL A 164 -7.49 4.94 17.61
N GLU A 165 -6.66 5.91 17.22
CA GLU A 165 -5.81 5.85 16.03
C GLU A 165 -4.35 6.17 16.37
N GLU A 166 -3.42 5.37 15.84
CA GLU A 166 -1.98 5.58 16.02
C GLU A 166 -1.46 6.80 15.27
N GLY A 167 -1.97 7.03 14.05
CA GLY A 167 -1.56 8.17 13.22
C GLY A 167 -2.23 9.49 13.62
N ARG A 168 -1.57 10.59 13.29
CA ARG A 168 -2.15 11.94 13.39
C ARG A 168 -3.17 12.23 12.28
N ARG A 169 -3.94 13.30 12.46
CA ARG A 169 -4.67 13.93 11.36
C ARG A 169 -3.71 14.73 10.47
N TRP A 170 -3.89 14.58 9.15
CA TRP A 170 -3.25 15.40 8.14
C TRP A 170 -4.27 16.36 7.53
N THR A 171 -3.82 17.52 7.10
CA THR A 171 -4.65 18.57 6.51
C THR A 171 -4.33 18.77 5.03
N VAL A 172 -5.29 19.32 4.28
CA VAL A 172 -5.08 19.67 2.88
C VAL A 172 -4.00 20.73 2.71
N ASP A 173 -3.86 21.65 3.66
CA ASP A 173 -2.80 22.66 3.65
C ASP A 173 -1.41 21.99 3.71
N GLU A 174 -1.22 21.04 4.63
CA GLU A 174 0.03 20.27 4.70
C GLU A 174 0.30 19.49 3.42
N PHE A 175 -0.74 18.93 2.78
CA PHE A 175 -0.56 18.27 1.48
C PHE A 175 -0.13 19.22 0.36
N ARG A 176 -0.44 20.51 0.48
CA ARG A 176 -0.09 21.56 -0.50
C ARG A 176 1.24 22.23 -0.20
N SER A 177 1.66 22.28 1.06
CA SER A 177 2.83 23.07 1.51
C SER A 177 4.04 22.22 1.91
N MET A 178 3.84 20.97 2.35
CA MET A 178 4.95 20.14 2.81
C MET A 178 5.69 19.45 1.66
N HIS A 179 7.00 19.29 1.87
CA HIS A 179 7.87 18.58 0.93
C HIS A 179 7.39 17.13 0.68
N PRO A 180 7.36 16.64 -0.57
CA PRO A 180 6.81 15.33 -0.92
C PRO A 180 7.38 14.14 -0.10
N ILE A 181 8.69 14.15 0.17
CA ILE A 181 9.33 13.06 0.94
C ILE A 181 8.90 13.06 2.41
N ASP A 182 8.61 14.21 3.01
CA ASP A 182 8.14 14.31 4.38
C ASP A 182 6.67 13.88 4.49
N ARG A 183 5.85 14.20 3.47
CA ARG A 183 4.50 13.66 3.33
C ARG A 183 4.52 12.14 3.25
N TYR A 184 5.31 11.58 2.32
CA TYR A 184 5.48 10.13 2.18
C TYR A 184 5.92 9.49 3.51
N ALA A 185 7.05 9.93 4.07
CA ALA A 185 7.60 9.32 5.27
C ALA A 185 6.67 9.44 6.50
N GLY A 186 5.89 10.53 6.58
CA GLY A 186 4.95 10.75 7.67
C GLY A 186 3.66 9.91 7.55
N LEU A 187 3.16 9.74 6.32
CA LEU A 187 1.89 9.04 6.05
C LEU A 187 2.02 7.52 6.08
N TYR A 188 3.21 6.95 5.84
CA TYR A 188 3.40 5.49 5.82
C TYR A 188 4.02 4.96 7.11
N ARG A 189 3.52 3.82 7.59
CA ARG A 189 4.14 3.04 8.66
C ARG A 189 5.58 2.70 8.26
N GLY A 190 6.50 2.84 9.23
CA GLY A 190 7.93 2.64 8.99
C GLY A 190 8.51 3.57 7.91
N ALA A 191 7.86 4.72 7.66
CA ALA A 191 8.19 5.65 6.57
C ALA A 191 8.19 4.98 5.18
N GLY A 192 7.35 3.95 4.98
CA GLY A 192 7.21 3.24 3.70
C GLY A 192 8.20 2.08 3.51
N ALA A 193 8.99 1.74 4.54
CA ALA A 193 9.97 0.65 4.50
C ALA A 193 9.42 -0.70 5.01
N THR A 194 8.09 -0.89 5.04
CA THR A 194 7.49 -2.16 5.45
C THR A 194 7.64 -3.20 4.33
N VAL A 195 8.15 -4.38 4.69
CA VAL A 195 8.47 -5.47 3.76
C VAL A 195 7.97 -6.80 4.34
N ALA A 196 7.35 -7.62 3.50
CA ALA A 196 7.11 -9.03 3.79
C ALA A 196 8.34 -9.86 3.44
N LEU A 197 8.89 -10.54 4.44
CA LEU A 197 10.08 -11.37 4.31
C LEU A 197 9.75 -12.65 3.56
N GLY A 198 10.56 -12.97 2.56
CA GLY A 198 10.39 -14.16 1.74
C GLY A 198 11.19 -14.06 0.45
N ARG A 199 10.94 -14.98 -0.47
CA ARG A 199 11.61 -14.99 -1.78
C ARG A 199 10.55 -15.05 -2.90
N PRO A 200 10.36 -13.96 -3.67
CA PRO A 200 10.96 -12.64 -3.49
C PRO A 200 10.42 -11.92 -2.24
N ALA A 201 11.13 -10.90 -1.76
CA ALA A 201 10.60 -9.99 -0.75
C ALA A 201 9.53 -9.08 -1.39
N VAL A 202 8.50 -8.72 -0.62
CA VAL A 202 7.38 -7.91 -1.12
C VAL A 202 7.30 -6.61 -0.35
N VAL A 203 7.37 -5.48 -1.03
CA VAL A 203 7.20 -4.15 -0.41
C VAL A 203 5.72 -3.91 -0.14
N LEU A 204 5.36 -3.46 1.07
CA LEU A 204 3.97 -3.29 1.50
C LEU A 204 3.76 -1.92 2.16
N PRO A 205 3.48 -0.86 1.40
CA PRO A 205 3.18 0.45 1.96
C PRO A 205 1.86 0.43 2.73
N ILE A 206 1.88 0.80 4.02
CA ILE A 206 0.70 0.82 4.91
C ILE A 206 0.51 2.22 5.46
N GLY A 207 -0.68 2.80 5.32
CA GLY A 207 -0.95 4.15 5.83
C GLY A 207 -1.05 4.19 7.36
N ARG A 208 -0.61 5.30 7.94
CA ARG A 208 -0.70 5.61 9.37
C ARG A 208 -1.14 7.07 9.53
N ALA A 209 -2.44 7.28 9.58
CA ALA A 209 -3.09 8.58 9.70
C ALA A 209 -4.53 8.37 10.18
N VAL A 210 -5.19 9.43 10.64
CA VAL A 210 -6.66 9.43 10.77
C VAL A 210 -7.28 9.16 9.39
N GLY A 211 -7.92 7.99 9.23
CA GLY A 211 -8.38 7.44 7.96
C GLY A 211 -7.56 6.26 7.40
N GLY A 212 -6.45 5.90 8.06
CA GLY A 212 -5.58 4.78 7.71
C GLY A 212 -5.05 4.81 6.27
N THR A 213 -4.91 3.63 5.65
CA THR A 213 -4.43 3.48 4.26
C THR A 213 -5.33 4.17 3.22
N THR A 214 -6.59 4.47 3.53
CA THR A 214 -7.47 5.20 2.61
C THR A 214 -6.99 6.63 2.32
N VAL A 215 -6.12 7.19 3.17
CA VAL A 215 -5.52 8.52 2.97
C VAL A 215 -4.49 8.49 1.83
N VAL A 216 -3.82 7.36 1.60
CA VAL A 216 -2.69 7.22 0.67
C VAL A 216 -2.88 6.23 -0.47
N ASN A 217 -4.01 5.50 -0.51
CA ASN A 217 -4.30 4.64 -1.63
C ASN A 217 -4.59 5.44 -2.91
N SER A 218 -4.75 4.74 -4.02
CA SER A 218 -5.06 5.30 -5.34
C SER A 218 -6.52 5.67 -5.52
N GLY A 219 -7.40 5.28 -4.60
CA GLY A 219 -8.85 5.47 -4.70
C GLY A 219 -9.61 4.49 -5.61
N THR A 220 -8.96 3.45 -6.12
CA THR A 220 -9.63 2.35 -6.86
C THR A 220 -10.70 1.68 -6.00
N CYS A 221 -11.88 1.42 -6.58
CA CYS A 221 -13.05 0.89 -5.89
C CYS A 221 -13.75 -0.18 -6.74
N TYR A 222 -13.39 -1.45 -6.54
CA TYR A 222 -14.07 -2.58 -7.16
C TYR A 222 -14.95 -3.29 -6.15
N ARG A 223 -16.16 -3.69 -6.56
CA ARG A 223 -16.92 -4.70 -5.82
C ARG A 223 -16.15 -6.02 -5.83
N PRO A 224 -16.16 -6.81 -4.74
CA PRO A 224 -15.65 -8.17 -4.80
C PRO A 224 -16.44 -8.94 -5.89
N PRO A 225 -15.79 -9.69 -6.79
CA PRO A 225 -16.51 -10.47 -7.80
C PRO A 225 -17.51 -11.43 -7.14
N VAL A 226 -18.66 -11.68 -7.79
CA VAL A 226 -19.71 -12.54 -7.23
C VAL A 226 -19.18 -13.94 -6.90
N ALA A 227 -18.29 -14.51 -7.73
CA ALA A 227 -17.65 -15.79 -7.46
C ALA A 227 -16.81 -15.79 -6.18
N VAL A 228 -16.18 -14.66 -5.82
CA VAL A 228 -15.43 -14.51 -4.57
C VAL A 228 -16.39 -14.46 -3.37
N GLN A 229 -17.50 -13.74 -3.49
CA GLN A 229 -18.54 -13.67 -2.47
C GLN A 229 -19.15 -15.06 -2.19
N GLN A 230 -19.54 -15.77 -3.25
CA GLN A 230 -20.04 -17.14 -3.17
C GLN A 230 -19.02 -18.09 -2.54
N ARG A 231 -17.75 -17.99 -2.93
CA ARG A 231 -16.67 -18.78 -2.31
C ARG A 231 -16.53 -18.52 -0.81
N TRP A 232 -16.62 -17.27 -0.36
CA TRP A 232 -16.59 -16.94 1.07
C TRP A 232 -17.78 -17.54 1.82
N ARG A 233 -18.98 -17.48 1.24
CA ARG A 233 -20.16 -18.13 1.80
C ARG A 233 -20.01 -19.66 1.83
N ASP A 234 -19.70 -20.27 0.71
CA ASP A 234 -19.81 -21.72 0.51
C ASP A 234 -18.62 -22.50 1.12
N GLU A 235 -17.38 -21.97 1.05
CA GLU A 235 -16.19 -22.68 1.55
C GLU A 235 -15.84 -22.37 3.02
N PHE A 236 -16.28 -21.22 3.52
CA PHE A 236 -16.00 -20.74 4.88
C PHE A 236 -17.26 -20.59 5.74
N GLY A 237 -18.45 -20.89 5.21
CA GLY A 237 -19.72 -20.74 5.95
C GLY A 237 -19.97 -19.30 6.41
N TRP A 238 -19.54 -18.32 5.62
CA TRP A 238 -19.62 -16.92 6.00
C TRP A 238 -20.83 -16.23 5.35
N ASP A 239 -22.00 -16.36 5.98
CA ASP A 239 -23.28 -15.86 5.46
C ASP A 239 -23.34 -14.33 5.28
N LEU A 240 -22.50 -13.55 5.98
CA LEU A 240 -22.40 -12.10 5.74
C LEU A 240 -21.82 -11.77 4.35
N ALA A 241 -21.13 -12.73 3.73
CA ALA A 241 -20.62 -12.63 2.37
C ALA A 241 -21.60 -13.13 1.30
N ASP A 242 -22.81 -13.55 1.68
CA ASP A 242 -23.84 -13.91 0.71
C ASP A 242 -24.15 -12.72 -0.22
N PRO A 243 -24.18 -12.91 -1.57
CA PRO A 243 -24.36 -11.81 -2.51
C PRO A 243 -25.61 -10.96 -2.27
N ASP A 244 -26.73 -11.59 -1.86
CA ASP A 244 -27.99 -10.86 -1.66
C ASP A 244 -27.94 -10.02 -0.38
N ARG A 245 -27.31 -10.54 0.67
CA ARG A 245 -27.07 -9.77 1.91
C ARG A 245 -26.02 -8.67 1.70
N LEU A 246 -24.95 -8.97 0.98
CA LEU A 246 -23.83 -8.06 0.82
C LEU A 246 -24.15 -6.88 -0.11
N ALA A 247 -25.05 -7.06 -1.08
CA ALA A 247 -25.42 -6.05 -2.06
C ALA A 247 -25.78 -4.70 -1.42
N GLY A 248 -26.64 -4.69 -0.39
CA GLY A 248 -27.06 -3.45 0.27
C GLY A 248 -25.91 -2.70 0.95
N TYR A 249 -24.96 -3.42 1.55
CA TYR A 249 -23.77 -2.81 2.14
C TYR A 249 -22.81 -2.28 1.07
N LEU A 250 -22.67 -2.99 -0.06
CA LEU A 250 -21.88 -2.51 -1.19
C LEU A 250 -22.44 -1.21 -1.77
N ASP A 251 -23.77 -1.12 -1.90
CA ASP A 251 -24.46 0.07 -2.39
C ASP A 251 -24.23 1.29 -1.44
N ASP A 252 -24.37 1.11 -0.12
CA ASP A 252 -24.06 2.16 0.87
C ASP A 252 -22.59 2.61 0.76
N VAL A 253 -21.65 1.65 0.65
CA VAL A 253 -20.23 1.96 0.52
C VAL A 253 -19.95 2.78 -0.73
N GLU A 254 -20.47 2.38 -1.88
CA GLU A 254 -20.25 3.10 -3.14
C GLU A 254 -20.88 4.49 -3.12
N GLN A 255 -22.08 4.64 -2.54
CA GLN A 255 -22.72 5.94 -2.36
C GLN A 255 -21.89 6.84 -1.42
N THR A 256 -21.42 6.29 -0.31
CA THR A 256 -20.60 7.00 0.68
C THR A 256 -19.28 7.50 0.07
N LEU A 257 -18.66 6.64 -0.73
CA LEU A 257 -17.40 6.92 -1.40
C LEU A 257 -17.55 7.75 -2.68
N GLN A 258 -18.79 7.92 -3.17
CA GLN A 258 -19.10 8.54 -4.47
C GLN A 258 -18.28 7.90 -5.60
N VAL A 259 -18.37 6.58 -5.70
CA VAL A 259 -17.62 5.81 -6.70
C VAL A 259 -18.13 6.13 -8.11
N ALA A 260 -17.21 6.50 -9.00
CA ALA A 260 -17.50 6.69 -10.41
C ALA A 260 -16.30 6.29 -11.28
N PRO A 261 -16.49 5.83 -12.53
CA PRO A 261 -15.40 5.59 -13.46
C PRO A 261 -14.54 6.85 -13.67
N VAL A 262 -13.25 6.67 -13.91
CA VAL A 262 -12.35 7.77 -14.27
C VAL A 262 -12.87 8.46 -15.56
N PRO A 263 -13.12 9.78 -15.53
CA PRO A 263 -13.45 10.53 -16.74
C PRO A 263 -12.30 10.47 -17.75
N LEU A 264 -12.63 10.27 -19.03
CA LEU A 264 -11.64 10.13 -20.10
C LEU A 264 -10.79 11.38 -20.27
N GLU A 265 -11.33 12.55 -19.91
CA GLU A 265 -10.71 13.87 -20.04
C GLU A 265 -9.51 14.05 -19.11
N ILE A 266 -9.57 13.42 -17.92
CA ILE A 266 -8.51 13.51 -16.90
C ILE A 266 -7.64 12.26 -16.82
N MET A 267 -7.93 11.22 -17.61
CA MET A 267 -7.25 9.93 -17.56
C MET A 267 -5.73 10.05 -17.73
N GLY A 268 -5.29 10.94 -18.63
CA GLY A 268 -3.90 11.10 -19.03
C GLY A 268 -3.44 10.05 -20.05
N ARG A 269 -2.27 10.27 -20.65
CA ARG A 269 -1.77 9.46 -21.76
C ARG A 269 -1.49 8.00 -21.35
N ASN A 270 -1.00 7.76 -20.13
CA ASN A 270 -0.70 6.42 -19.62
C ASN A 270 -1.94 5.51 -19.64
N GLY A 271 -3.09 6.01 -19.17
CA GLY A 271 -4.36 5.27 -19.21
C GLY A 271 -4.86 5.04 -20.62
N ARG A 272 -4.72 6.04 -21.49
CA ARG A 272 -5.13 5.93 -22.90
C ARG A 272 -4.35 4.86 -23.65
N LEU A 273 -3.04 4.79 -23.44
CA LEU A 273 -2.20 3.75 -24.05
C LEU A 273 -2.62 2.34 -23.63
N LEU A 274 -3.04 2.13 -22.37
CA LEU A 274 -3.57 0.84 -21.94
C LEU A 274 -4.86 0.48 -22.71
N LEU A 275 -5.79 1.43 -22.82
CA LEU A 275 -7.04 1.22 -23.56
C LEU A 275 -6.78 0.96 -25.05
N ASP A 276 -5.87 1.72 -25.66
CA ASP A 276 -5.50 1.57 -27.07
C ASP A 276 -4.83 0.21 -27.32
N GLY A 277 -3.91 -0.19 -26.44
CA GLY A 277 -3.26 -1.51 -26.50
C GLY A 277 -4.25 -2.67 -26.29
N ALA A 278 -5.21 -2.52 -25.39
CA ALA A 278 -6.27 -3.51 -25.19
C ALA A 278 -7.19 -3.62 -26.41
N ALA A 279 -7.59 -2.49 -27.00
CA ALA A 279 -8.40 -2.45 -28.20
C ALA A 279 -7.69 -3.13 -29.39
N ALA A 280 -6.40 -2.89 -29.57
CA ALA A 280 -5.60 -3.54 -30.61
C ALA A 280 -5.49 -5.07 -30.44
N LEU A 281 -5.58 -5.57 -29.20
CA LEU A 281 -5.59 -6.99 -28.88
C LEU A 281 -7.00 -7.61 -28.83
N GLY A 282 -8.06 -6.79 -28.92
CA GLY A 282 -9.44 -7.22 -28.73
C GLY A 282 -9.76 -7.62 -27.28
N TRP A 283 -9.06 -7.07 -26.29
CA TRP A 283 -9.21 -7.39 -24.87
C TRP A 283 -10.19 -6.47 -24.16
N ARG A 284 -10.90 -6.99 -23.16
CA ARG A 284 -11.79 -6.20 -22.32
C ARG A 284 -11.03 -5.23 -21.43
N ALA A 285 -11.37 -3.94 -21.54
CA ALA A 285 -10.76 -2.86 -20.78
C ALA A 285 -11.74 -1.71 -20.52
N ALA A 286 -11.57 -1.01 -19.40
CA ALA A 286 -12.43 0.11 -19.02
C ALA A 286 -11.70 1.11 -18.11
N PRO A 287 -12.19 2.37 -18.01
CA PRO A 287 -11.77 3.29 -16.96
C PRO A 287 -12.04 2.70 -15.57
N ILE A 288 -11.11 2.90 -14.63
CA ILE A 288 -11.23 2.34 -13.28
C ILE A 288 -12.31 3.07 -12.47
N PRO A 289 -13.21 2.38 -11.76
CA PRO A 289 -14.08 3.00 -10.76
C PRO A 289 -13.27 3.54 -9.57
N ARG A 290 -13.45 4.82 -9.21
CA ARG A 290 -12.71 5.48 -8.14
C ARG A 290 -13.57 6.36 -7.23
N ASN A 291 -13.15 6.49 -5.97
CA ASN A 291 -13.70 7.44 -4.99
C ASN A 291 -12.99 8.81 -5.06
N ALA A 292 -12.94 9.43 -6.24
CA ALA A 292 -12.22 10.69 -6.44
C ALA A 292 -13.06 11.78 -7.13
N PRO A 293 -14.26 12.12 -6.63
CA PRO A 293 -15.06 13.23 -7.15
C PRO A 293 -14.27 14.54 -7.09
N GLY A 294 -14.26 15.30 -8.19
CA GLY A 294 -13.50 16.55 -8.31
C GLY A 294 -11.99 16.37 -8.53
N CYS A 295 -11.55 15.18 -8.96
CA CYS A 295 -10.16 14.92 -9.32
C CYS A 295 -9.76 15.63 -10.62
N ASP A 296 -8.50 16.04 -10.69
CA ASP A 296 -7.91 16.84 -11.76
C ASP A 296 -6.61 16.26 -12.32
N ALA A 297 -6.33 14.99 -12.02
CA ALA A 297 -5.13 14.31 -12.50
C ALA A 297 -3.79 14.87 -11.98
N CYS A 298 -3.73 15.27 -10.69
CA CYS A 298 -2.45 15.65 -10.06
C CYS A 298 -1.47 14.49 -9.78
N CYS A 299 -1.93 13.23 -9.83
CA CYS A 299 -1.12 12.01 -9.56
C CYS A 299 -0.42 11.96 -8.18
N GLN A 300 -0.90 12.72 -7.18
CA GLN A 300 -0.29 12.78 -5.83
C GLN A 300 -0.93 11.84 -4.79
N CYS A 301 -1.79 10.90 -5.19
CA CYS A 301 -2.61 10.11 -4.25
C CYS A 301 -1.77 9.38 -3.19
N ALA A 302 -0.59 8.88 -3.56
CA ALA A 302 0.34 8.18 -2.67
C ALA A 302 1.02 9.07 -1.62
N ILE A 303 0.90 10.40 -1.70
CA ILE A 303 1.54 11.35 -0.76
C ILE A 303 0.53 12.36 -0.19
N GLY A 304 -0.75 11.99 -0.18
CA GLY A 304 -1.85 12.85 0.23
C GLY A 304 -2.35 13.73 -0.92
N CYS A 305 -3.66 13.78 -1.10
CA CYS A 305 -4.27 14.55 -2.19
C CYS A 305 -4.27 16.04 -1.84
N PRO A 306 -3.55 16.91 -2.59
CA PRO A 306 -3.45 18.35 -2.29
C PRO A 306 -4.75 19.13 -2.54
N ARG A 307 -5.82 18.44 -2.98
CA ARG A 307 -7.13 19.02 -3.27
C ARG A 307 -8.25 18.41 -2.43
N ASN A 308 -7.96 17.40 -1.60
CA ASN A 308 -8.99 16.55 -0.97
C ASN A 308 -9.99 15.91 -1.97
N ALA A 309 -9.65 15.80 -3.25
CA ALA A 309 -10.51 15.16 -4.25
C ALA A 309 -10.63 13.64 -4.04
N LYS A 310 -9.53 12.97 -3.67
CA LYS A 310 -9.55 11.54 -3.28
C LYS A 310 -10.29 11.38 -1.96
N PHE A 311 -11.53 10.91 -2.05
CA PHE A 311 -12.54 10.89 -1.01
C PHE A 311 -12.38 9.66 -0.09
N GLY A 312 -11.24 9.60 0.60
CA GLY A 312 -10.99 8.57 1.62
C GLY A 312 -11.87 8.76 2.86
N VAL A 313 -11.85 7.79 3.79
CA VAL A 313 -12.83 7.75 4.90
C VAL A 313 -12.73 8.93 5.88
N HIS A 314 -11.57 9.59 5.94
CA HIS A 314 -11.37 10.86 6.66
C HIS A 314 -12.21 12.04 6.14
N LEU A 315 -12.75 11.95 4.91
CA LEU A 315 -13.56 12.99 4.28
C LEU A 315 -15.04 12.61 4.14
N ASN A 316 -15.43 11.35 4.38
CA ASN A 316 -16.84 10.91 4.30
C ASN A 316 -17.32 10.17 5.55
N ALA A 317 -16.81 8.98 5.85
CA ALA A 317 -17.34 8.12 6.90
C ALA A 317 -17.00 8.62 8.31
N LEU A 318 -15.76 9.06 8.56
CA LEU A 318 -15.36 9.62 9.86
C LEU A 318 -16.14 10.91 10.20
N PRO A 319 -16.34 11.87 9.28
CA PRO A 319 -17.23 13.01 9.52
C PRO A 319 -18.67 12.60 9.84
N GLN A 320 -19.20 11.57 9.17
CA GLN A 320 -20.53 11.04 9.47
C GLN A 320 -20.60 10.43 10.88
N ALA A 321 -19.56 9.70 11.30
CA ALA A 321 -19.46 9.16 12.65
C ALA A 321 -19.37 10.28 13.71
N CYS A 322 -18.52 11.30 13.47
CA CYS A 322 -18.38 12.44 14.38
C CYS A 322 -19.65 13.28 14.47
N ALA A 323 -20.36 13.49 13.36
CA ALA A 323 -21.66 14.16 13.36
C ALA A 323 -22.71 13.40 14.17
N ALA A 324 -22.59 12.07 14.26
CA ALA A 324 -23.41 11.22 15.12
C ALA A 324 -22.88 11.09 16.57
N GLY A 325 -21.83 11.83 16.92
CA GLY A 325 -21.31 11.89 18.30
C GLY A 325 -20.03 11.09 18.57
N ALA A 326 -19.47 10.38 17.58
CA ALA A 326 -18.21 9.65 17.77
C ALA A 326 -17.03 10.61 18.02
N GLN A 327 -16.11 10.20 18.89
CA GLN A 327 -14.88 10.93 19.21
C GLN A 327 -13.65 10.18 18.68
N ILE A 328 -12.65 10.89 18.19
CA ILE A 328 -11.39 10.31 17.70
C ILE A 328 -10.24 10.75 18.61
N ALA A 329 -9.56 9.79 19.23
CA ALA A 329 -8.29 9.98 19.91
C ALA A 329 -7.15 9.58 18.96
N CYS A 330 -6.46 10.56 18.38
CA CYS A 330 -5.32 10.32 17.48
C CYS A 330 -3.98 10.30 18.24
N ASP A 331 -2.90 9.91 17.56
CA ASP A 331 -1.56 9.78 18.15
C ASP A 331 -1.52 8.79 19.33
N ALA A 332 -2.33 7.73 19.30
CA ALA A 332 -2.40 6.71 20.35
C ALA A 332 -2.35 5.30 19.76
N ARG A 333 -1.29 4.55 20.07
CA ARG A 333 -1.19 3.14 19.63
C ARG A 333 -1.84 2.23 20.67
N VAL A 334 -2.94 1.57 20.30
CA VAL A 334 -3.54 0.52 21.15
C VAL A 334 -2.55 -0.63 21.31
N GLU A 335 -2.13 -0.88 22.55
CA GLU A 335 -1.14 -1.92 22.86
C GLU A 335 -1.80 -3.24 23.21
N ARG A 336 -2.96 -3.17 23.91
CA ARG A 336 -3.75 -4.33 24.35
C ARG A 336 -5.25 -4.01 24.48
N VAL A 337 -6.06 -5.02 24.25
CA VAL A 337 -7.44 -5.13 24.71
C VAL A 337 -7.42 -5.57 26.19
N LEU A 338 -8.18 -4.87 27.02
CA LEU A 338 -8.39 -5.21 28.42
C LEU A 338 -9.53 -6.23 28.51
N HIS A 339 -9.38 -7.27 29.33
CA HIS A 339 -10.42 -8.28 29.50
C HIS A 339 -10.40 -8.87 30.92
N SER A 340 -11.55 -9.30 31.42
CA SER A 340 -11.71 -10.08 32.66
C SER A 340 -12.81 -11.13 32.46
N ASP A 341 -12.65 -12.30 33.08
CA ASP A 341 -13.70 -13.35 33.08
C ASP A 341 -14.21 -13.73 31.68
N GLY A 342 -13.28 -13.80 30.72
CA GLY A 342 -13.60 -14.12 29.33
C GLY A 342 -14.31 -13.01 28.55
N ARG A 343 -14.40 -11.78 29.08
CA ARG A 343 -15.08 -10.63 28.42
C ARG A 343 -14.19 -9.40 28.31
N ALA A 344 -14.33 -8.66 27.21
CA ALA A 344 -13.69 -7.37 27.02
C ALA A 344 -14.09 -6.36 28.12
N ARG A 345 -13.14 -5.49 28.49
CA ARG A 345 -13.32 -4.38 29.45
C ARG A 345 -12.82 -3.04 28.92
N GLY A 346 -12.31 -3.04 27.69
CA GLY A 346 -11.83 -1.84 27.03
C GLY A 346 -10.53 -2.07 26.30
N VAL A 347 -9.79 -0.99 26.07
CA VAL A 347 -8.46 -1.02 25.46
C VAL A 347 -7.52 -0.08 26.19
N ARG A 348 -6.23 -0.41 26.16
CA ARG A 348 -5.14 0.45 26.62
C ARG A 348 -4.30 0.88 25.43
N ALA A 349 -4.14 2.19 25.26
CA ALA A 349 -3.28 2.77 24.25
C ALA A 349 -2.11 3.55 24.85
N ARG A 350 -0.97 3.52 24.16
CA ARG A 350 0.23 4.29 24.49
C ARG A 350 0.20 5.62 23.75
N ARG A 351 0.41 6.70 24.50
CA ARG A 351 0.57 8.08 24.01
C ARG A 351 2.01 8.36 23.56
N PRO A 352 2.26 9.46 22.82
CA PRO A 352 3.60 9.81 22.35
C PRO A 352 4.60 10.09 23.47
N ASP A 353 4.13 10.58 24.62
CA ASP A 353 4.93 10.83 25.83
C ASP A 353 5.23 9.56 26.65
N GLY A 354 4.74 8.40 26.20
CA GLY A 354 4.91 7.11 26.86
C GLY A 354 3.88 6.80 27.94
N THR A 355 2.98 7.73 28.27
CA THR A 355 1.86 7.48 29.19
C THR A 355 0.76 6.64 28.51
N ALA A 356 -0.22 6.19 29.30
CA ALA A 356 -1.32 5.37 28.81
C ALA A 356 -2.66 6.11 28.86
N VAL A 357 -3.54 5.77 27.92
CA VAL A 357 -4.97 6.09 27.96
C VAL A 357 -5.77 4.79 27.88
N ASP A 358 -6.74 4.65 28.78
CA ASP A 358 -7.66 3.52 28.80
C ASP A 358 -9.05 3.97 28.35
N VAL A 359 -9.63 3.26 27.38
CA VAL A 359 -11.04 3.44 26.98
C VAL A 359 -11.81 2.23 27.47
N LEU A 360 -12.66 2.41 28.48
CA LEU A 360 -13.39 1.35 29.16
C LEU A 360 -14.75 1.11 28.49
N THR A 361 -15.00 -0.15 28.13
CA THR A 361 -16.23 -0.62 27.48
C THR A 361 -16.23 -2.15 27.41
N ASP A 362 -17.39 -2.77 27.39
CA ASP A 362 -17.53 -4.21 27.12
C ASP A 362 -17.61 -4.54 25.61
N THR A 363 -17.58 -3.53 24.72
CA THR A 363 -17.67 -3.69 23.26
C THR A 363 -16.45 -3.08 22.57
N VAL A 364 -15.59 -3.95 22.04
CA VAL A 364 -14.35 -3.59 21.34
C VAL A 364 -14.43 -4.05 19.89
N VAL A 365 -14.35 -3.12 18.95
CA VAL A 365 -14.24 -3.43 17.52
C VAL A 365 -12.78 -3.22 17.10
N VAL A 366 -12.10 -4.29 16.73
CA VAL A 366 -10.71 -4.26 16.26
C VAL A 366 -10.68 -4.04 14.76
N ALA A 367 -10.07 -2.92 14.35
CA ALA A 367 -9.90 -2.51 12.97
C ALA A 367 -8.47 -2.01 12.67
N ALA A 368 -7.45 -2.67 13.26
CA ALA A 368 -6.04 -2.28 13.15
C ALA A 368 -5.38 -2.70 11.82
N GLY A 369 -6.10 -3.43 10.97
CA GLY A 369 -5.65 -3.92 9.68
C GLY A 369 -4.97 -5.30 9.77
N ALA A 370 -4.88 -5.98 8.63
CA ALA A 370 -4.40 -7.36 8.54
C ALA A 370 -2.99 -7.59 9.10
N THR A 371 -2.15 -6.56 9.16
CA THR A 371 -0.79 -6.69 9.70
C THR A 371 -0.72 -6.47 11.21
N GLU A 372 -1.59 -5.66 11.81
CA GLU A 372 -1.48 -5.29 13.23
C GLU A 372 -2.51 -6.00 14.11
N THR A 373 -3.69 -6.33 13.59
CA THR A 373 -4.77 -7.02 14.32
C THR A 373 -4.31 -8.31 15.01
N PRO A 374 -3.62 -9.25 14.34
CA PRO A 374 -3.15 -10.48 15.00
C PRO A 374 -2.18 -10.22 16.15
N GLY A 375 -1.28 -9.25 15.98
CA GLY A 375 -0.29 -8.88 16.98
C GLY A 375 -0.94 -8.23 18.20
N LEU A 376 -1.91 -7.35 17.99
CA LEU A 376 -2.70 -6.74 19.05
C LEU A 376 -3.43 -7.81 19.87
N LEU A 377 -4.19 -8.69 19.22
CA LEU A 377 -4.95 -9.73 19.91
C LEU A 377 -4.03 -10.62 20.74
N ARG A 378 -2.95 -11.16 20.15
CA ARG A 378 -1.98 -12.01 20.88
C ARG A 378 -1.35 -11.31 22.08
N ARG A 379 -0.93 -10.04 21.95
CA ARG A 379 -0.36 -9.28 23.07
C ARG A 379 -1.37 -9.00 24.18
N SER A 380 -2.65 -9.03 23.85
CA SER A 380 -3.76 -8.83 24.77
C SER A 380 -4.13 -10.09 25.54
N GLY A 381 -3.48 -11.23 25.27
CA GLY A 381 -3.83 -12.51 25.89
C GLY A 381 -5.10 -13.17 25.33
N ILE A 382 -5.67 -12.58 24.27
CA ILE A 382 -6.85 -13.08 23.56
C ILE A 382 -6.45 -13.51 22.14
N GLY A 383 -7.22 -14.39 21.50
CA GLY A 383 -6.83 -14.92 20.18
C GLY A 383 -5.79 -16.05 20.25
N GLY A 384 -5.98 -16.99 21.18
CA GLY A 384 -5.20 -18.22 21.28
C GLY A 384 -5.40 -19.19 20.09
N HIS A 385 -6.29 -18.85 19.15
CA HIS A 385 -6.58 -19.67 17.98
C HIS A 385 -5.31 -19.91 17.11
N PRO A 386 -4.98 -21.16 16.76
CA PRO A 386 -3.70 -21.50 16.12
C PRO A 386 -3.52 -20.92 14.70
N ARG A 387 -4.62 -20.54 14.05
CA ARG A 387 -4.63 -19.90 12.73
C ARG A 387 -4.56 -18.37 12.77
N LEU A 388 -4.71 -17.74 13.93
CA LEU A 388 -4.60 -16.27 14.02
C LEU A 388 -3.21 -15.81 13.54
N GLY A 389 -3.16 -14.85 12.64
CA GLY A 389 -1.95 -14.37 11.98
C GLY A 389 -1.46 -15.27 10.84
N ARG A 390 -2.11 -16.39 10.51
CA ARG A 390 -1.83 -17.16 9.28
C ARG A 390 -2.75 -16.69 8.17
N ASN A 391 -2.71 -17.32 7.00
CA ASN A 391 -3.61 -17.02 5.88
C ASN A 391 -3.43 -15.60 5.31
N LEU A 392 -2.25 -15.01 5.46
CA LEU A 392 -1.98 -13.68 4.90
C LEU A 392 -1.92 -13.78 3.38
N ALA A 393 -2.91 -13.20 2.71
CA ALA A 393 -2.87 -12.87 1.29
C ALA A 393 -2.34 -11.45 1.12
N LEU A 394 -1.60 -11.19 0.04
CA LEU A 394 -1.02 -9.88 -0.24
C LEU A 394 -1.55 -9.26 -1.54
N HIS A 395 -2.12 -10.06 -2.44
CA HIS A 395 -2.44 -9.66 -3.81
C HIS A 395 -1.20 -9.06 -4.51
N PRO A 396 -0.11 -9.83 -4.68
CA PRO A 396 1.16 -9.30 -5.13
C PRO A 396 1.07 -8.73 -6.54
N ALA A 397 1.77 -7.63 -6.75
CA ALA A 397 1.82 -6.86 -7.97
C ALA A 397 3.22 -6.87 -8.57
N ALA A 398 3.29 -7.06 -9.88
CA ALA A 398 4.46 -6.80 -10.70
C ALA A 398 4.21 -5.60 -11.62
N MET A 399 5.27 -5.01 -12.15
CA MET A 399 5.20 -3.80 -12.95
C MET A 399 6.09 -3.93 -14.17
N LEU A 400 5.59 -3.49 -15.32
CA LEU A 400 6.36 -3.29 -16.55
C LEU A 400 6.24 -1.85 -17.01
N ALA A 401 7.27 -1.39 -17.70
CA ALA A 401 7.25 -0.07 -18.32
C ALA A 401 7.57 -0.19 -19.81
N GLY A 402 6.98 0.68 -20.62
CA GLY A 402 7.27 0.78 -22.06
C GLY A 402 7.79 2.17 -22.38
N ARG A 403 8.86 2.23 -23.17
CA ARG A 403 9.37 3.47 -23.76
C ARG A 403 8.72 3.69 -25.12
N PHE A 404 8.31 4.93 -25.36
CA PHE A 404 7.71 5.40 -26.61
C PHE A 404 8.62 6.44 -27.26
N ASP A 405 8.40 6.71 -28.55
CA ASP A 405 9.11 7.79 -29.26
C ASP A 405 8.50 9.16 -28.97
N GLU A 406 7.20 9.20 -28.65
CA GLU A 406 6.47 10.39 -28.23
C GLU A 406 6.59 10.66 -26.72
N ASP A 407 6.26 11.89 -26.33
CA ASP A 407 6.19 12.29 -24.93
C ASP A 407 4.87 11.82 -24.31
N ILE A 408 4.97 11.14 -23.17
CA ILE A 408 3.85 10.53 -22.43
C ILE A 408 3.55 11.27 -21.13
N THR A 409 4.60 11.63 -20.38
CA THR A 409 4.56 12.19 -19.02
C THR A 409 3.50 11.51 -18.15
N ALA A 410 3.71 10.23 -17.82
CA ALA A 410 2.68 9.37 -17.20
C ALA A 410 2.04 9.92 -15.90
N TRP A 411 2.72 10.81 -15.18
CA TRP A 411 2.22 11.46 -13.97
C TRP A 411 1.35 12.71 -14.22
N ARG A 412 1.15 13.11 -15.48
CA ARG A 412 0.12 14.08 -15.92
C ARG A 412 -1.15 13.32 -16.29
N GLY A 413 -1.84 12.86 -15.26
CA GLY A 413 -2.96 11.95 -15.39
C GLY A 413 -3.40 11.39 -14.05
N VAL A 414 -4.40 10.55 -14.10
CA VAL A 414 -4.86 9.84 -12.92
C VAL A 414 -3.89 8.70 -12.61
N LEU A 415 -3.51 8.56 -11.33
CA LEU A 415 -2.52 7.58 -10.86
C LEU A 415 -2.85 6.14 -11.31
N GLN A 416 -4.06 5.66 -11.03
CA GLN A 416 -4.60 4.40 -11.56
C GLN A 416 -5.87 4.71 -12.33
N SER A 417 -5.83 4.62 -13.66
CA SER A 417 -6.81 5.31 -14.51
C SER A 417 -7.65 4.38 -15.39
N ALA A 418 -7.07 3.29 -15.90
CA ALA A 418 -7.73 2.30 -16.71
C ALA A 418 -7.26 0.90 -16.31
N ALA A 419 -8.11 -0.11 -16.52
CA ALA A 419 -7.82 -1.50 -16.24
C ALA A 419 -8.20 -2.42 -17.40
N VAL A 420 -7.51 -3.55 -17.49
CA VAL A 420 -7.79 -4.69 -18.37
C VAL A 420 -8.07 -5.89 -17.48
N ASP A 421 -9.25 -6.48 -17.62
CA ASP A 421 -9.74 -7.58 -16.80
C ASP A 421 -9.98 -8.87 -17.62
N GLU A 422 -9.56 -8.90 -18.88
CA GLU A 422 -9.63 -10.07 -19.79
C GLU A 422 -9.11 -11.38 -19.16
N LEU A 423 -8.08 -11.29 -18.33
CA LEU A 423 -7.43 -12.44 -17.69
C LEU A 423 -7.85 -12.64 -16.22
N HIS A 424 -8.85 -11.89 -15.75
CA HIS A 424 -9.23 -11.90 -14.34
C HIS A 424 -9.89 -13.22 -13.95
N GLU A 425 -10.95 -13.62 -14.64
CA GLU A 425 -11.66 -14.88 -14.34
C GLU A 425 -10.81 -16.12 -14.66
N SER A 426 -10.05 -16.08 -15.76
CA SER A 426 -9.30 -17.24 -16.25
C SER A 426 -7.99 -17.49 -15.51
N HIS A 427 -7.27 -16.43 -15.12
CA HIS A 427 -5.92 -16.52 -14.54
C HIS A 427 -5.78 -15.79 -13.20
N GLY A 428 -6.80 -15.05 -12.76
CA GLY A 428 -6.74 -14.22 -11.56
C GLY A 428 -5.80 -13.02 -11.74
N VAL A 429 -5.70 -12.47 -12.96
CA VAL A 429 -4.81 -11.35 -13.30
C VAL A 429 -5.63 -10.11 -13.62
N LEU A 430 -5.37 -9.02 -12.90
CA LEU A 430 -5.91 -7.68 -13.19
C LEU A 430 -4.78 -6.74 -13.54
N ILE A 431 -4.83 -6.13 -14.73
CA ILE A 431 -3.80 -5.21 -15.22
C ILE A 431 -4.35 -3.79 -15.16
N GLU A 432 -3.54 -2.84 -14.71
CA GLU A 432 -3.92 -1.44 -14.59
C GLU A 432 -2.83 -0.52 -15.15
N ALA A 433 -3.27 0.57 -15.78
CA ALA A 433 -2.40 1.71 -16.04
C ALA A 433 -2.12 2.39 -14.72
N THR A 434 -0.86 2.37 -14.29
CA THR A 434 -0.45 2.91 -13.00
C THR A 434 0.70 3.90 -13.18
N SER A 435 0.69 4.95 -12.38
CA SER A 435 1.78 5.91 -12.30
C SER A 435 2.09 6.18 -10.83
N THR A 436 3.08 7.03 -10.58
CA THR A 436 3.43 7.50 -9.25
C THR A 436 3.63 9.01 -9.30
N PRO A 437 3.69 9.69 -8.14
CA PRO A 437 4.20 11.05 -8.12
C PRO A 437 5.54 11.12 -8.85
N PRO A 438 5.78 12.17 -9.65
CA PRO A 438 6.97 12.31 -10.48
C PRO A 438 8.25 12.10 -9.67
N GLY A 439 9.17 11.32 -10.24
CA GLY A 439 10.44 10.93 -9.61
C GLY A 439 10.34 9.87 -8.51
N MET A 440 9.17 9.62 -7.93
CA MET A 440 9.03 8.67 -6.80
C MET A 440 8.79 7.21 -7.25
N GLY A 441 8.64 6.95 -8.55
CA GLY A 441 8.48 5.60 -9.14
C GLY A 441 9.67 5.09 -9.96
N SER A 442 10.84 5.72 -9.87
CA SER A 442 11.98 5.42 -10.76
C SER A 442 12.67 4.07 -10.54
N MET A 443 12.14 3.21 -9.66
CA MET A 443 12.71 1.89 -9.36
C MET A 443 12.67 0.92 -10.54
N VAL A 444 11.77 1.14 -11.52
CA VAL A 444 11.68 0.31 -12.73
C VAL A 444 12.88 0.49 -13.69
N PHE A 445 13.63 1.58 -13.56
CA PHE A 445 14.71 1.89 -14.48
C PHE A 445 15.96 1.03 -14.22
N PRO A 446 16.50 0.37 -15.27
CA PRO A 446 17.63 -0.53 -15.10
C PRO A 446 18.96 0.23 -14.97
N GLY A 447 19.97 -0.53 -14.56
CA GLY A 447 21.35 -0.08 -14.58
C GLY A 447 21.72 0.88 -13.45
N TYR A 448 22.92 1.42 -13.59
CA TYR A 448 23.57 2.35 -12.67
C TYR A 448 24.38 3.37 -13.47
N GLY A 449 24.66 4.54 -12.89
CA GLY A 449 25.50 5.53 -13.54
C GLY A 449 24.84 6.15 -14.76
N ALA A 450 25.58 6.24 -15.88
CA ALA A 450 25.11 6.87 -17.11
C ALA A 450 23.83 6.24 -17.69
N GLU A 451 23.69 4.91 -17.60
CA GLU A 451 22.50 4.21 -18.09
C GLU A 451 21.25 4.64 -17.32
N LEU A 452 21.31 4.62 -15.99
CA LEU A 452 20.21 5.01 -15.12
C LEU A 452 19.86 6.49 -15.29
N VAL A 453 20.85 7.38 -15.37
CA VAL A 453 20.60 8.80 -15.64
C VAL A 453 19.96 9.01 -17.02
N GLY A 454 20.39 8.25 -18.03
CA GLY A 454 19.76 8.24 -19.35
C GLY A 454 18.30 7.80 -19.34
N TRP A 455 17.92 6.89 -18.45
CA TRP A 455 16.52 6.51 -18.22
C TRP A 455 15.73 7.61 -17.49
N LEU A 456 16.30 8.20 -16.44
CA LEU A 456 15.67 9.31 -15.71
C LEU A 456 15.38 10.50 -16.63
N ASN A 457 16.30 10.85 -17.52
CA ASN A 457 16.12 11.93 -18.49
C ASN A 457 15.01 11.63 -19.52
N ARG A 458 14.75 10.34 -19.80
CA ARG A 458 13.71 9.88 -20.72
C ARG A 458 12.43 9.44 -20.02
N ALA A 459 12.31 9.67 -18.70
CA ALA A 459 11.14 9.22 -17.93
C ALA A 459 9.82 9.81 -18.44
N HIS A 460 9.84 10.97 -19.08
CA HIS A 460 8.68 11.58 -19.72
C HIS A 460 8.20 10.82 -20.97
N ARG A 461 8.94 9.83 -21.49
CA ARG A 461 8.54 8.97 -22.61
C ARG A 461 8.20 7.54 -22.20
N VAL A 462 7.98 7.34 -20.90
CA VAL A 462 7.73 6.02 -20.34
C VAL A 462 6.30 5.94 -19.83
N ALA A 463 5.59 4.90 -20.25
CA ALA A 463 4.32 4.46 -19.69
C ALA A 463 4.54 3.25 -18.78
N THR A 464 3.68 3.06 -17.78
CA THR A 464 3.85 2.01 -16.78
C THR A 464 2.53 1.29 -16.55
N PHE A 465 2.56 -0.04 -16.66
CA PHE A 465 1.45 -0.92 -16.33
C PHE A 465 1.83 -1.79 -15.13
N GLY A 466 0.87 -1.98 -14.23
CA GLY A 466 0.98 -2.87 -13.09
C GLY A 466 -0.02 -4.01 -13.23
N ALA A 467 0.36 -5.21 -12.84
CA ALA A 467 -0.54 -6.35 -12.79
C ALA A 467 -0.51 -7.00 -11.42
N MET A 468 -1.70 -7.24 -10.87
CA MET A 468 -1.89 -7.91 -9.60
C MET A 468 -2.42 -9.32 -9.84
N VAL A 469 -1.99 -10.27 -9.00
CA VAL A 469 -2.41 -11.68 -9.10
C VAL A 469 -3.14 -12.14 -7.85
N ALA A 470 -4.29 -12.76 -8.04
CA ALA A 470 -5.08 -13.37 -6.97
C ALA A 470 -4.31 -14.52 -6.31
N ASP A 471 -3.74 -14.29 -5.13
CA ASP A 471 -2.95 -15.26 -4.39
C ASP A 471 -3.77 -16.07 -3.38
N ARG A 472 -3.28 -17.25 -3.00
CA ARG A 472 -4.02 -18.19 -2.14
C ARG A 472 -3.88 -17.95 -0.63
N GLY A 473 -3.26 -16.85 -0.19
CA GLY A 473 -3.12 -16.55 1.24
C GLY A 473 -2.18 -17.49 1.99
N VAL A 474 -0.92 -17.58 1.57
CA VAL A 474 0.07 -18.49 2.19
C VAL A 474 0.99 -17.84 3.22
N GLY A 475 0.84 -16.53 3.44
CA GLY A 475 1.68 -15.78 4.35
C GLY A 475 1.29 -15.93 5.83
N ARG A 476 2.09 -15.28 6.67
CA ARG A 476 1.82 -15.15 8.10
C ARG A 476 2.35 -13.84 8.67
N VAL A 477 1.73 -13.43 9.75
CA VAL A 477 2.04 -12.29 10.60
C VAL A 477 2.33 -12.80 12.00
N TYR A 478 3.42 -12.34 12.59
CA TYR A 478 3.79 -12.64 13.96
C TYR A 478 4.57 -11.45 14.55
N SER A 479 4.78 -11.44 15.86
CA SER A 479 5.54 -10.38 16.52
C SER A 479 6.88 -10.89 17.04
N VAL A 480 7.92 -10.07 16.92
CA VAL A 480 9.25 -10.31 17.51
C VAL A 480 9.62 -9.08 18.32
N ARG A 481 9.80 -9.24 19.64
CA ARG A 481 10.08 -8.13 20.58
C ARG A 481 9.08 -6.97 20.47
N GLY A 482 7.81 -7.27 20.18
CA GLY A 482 6.74 -6.28 20.03
C GLY A 482 6.55 -5.71 18.63
N GLU A 483 7.50 -5.94 17.71
CA GLU A 483 7.44 -5.48 16.32
C GLU A 483 6.73 -6.50 15.43
N THR A 484 5.93 -5.99 14.48
CA THR A 484 5.22 -6.82 13.49
C THR A 484 6.18 -7.33 12.42
N VAL A 485 6.20 -8.64 12.22
CA VAL A 485 6.97 -9.32 11.18
C VAL A 485 6.02 -10.05 10.24
N LEU A 486 6.17 -9.75 8.95
CA LEU A 486 5.41 -10.34 7.87
C LEU A 486 6.30 -11.38 7.17
N ARG A 487 5.78 -12.59 6.94
CA ARG A 487 6.45 -13.61 6.13
C ARG A 487 5.52 -14.06 5.02
N TYR A 488 6.00 -14.03 3.80
CA TYR A 488 5.23 -14.39 2.61
C TYR A 488 6.15 -15.08 1.60
N ASN A 489 5.87 -16.32 1.24
CA ASN A 489 6.58 -17.00 0.16
C ASN A 489 5.59 -17.28 -0.95
N ILE A 490 5.83 -16.68 -2.11
CA ILE A 490 4.96 -16.89 -3.26
C ILE A 490 4.91 -18.37 -3.65
N THR A 491 3.74 -18.86 -4.02
CA THR A 491 3.57 -20.26 -4.43
C THR A 491 4.03 -20.46 -5.88
N PRO A 492 4.33 -21.70 -6.30
CA PRO A 492 4.56 -22.00 -7.71
C PRO A 492 3.36 -21.64 -8.61
N THR A 493 2.14 -21.84 -8.12
CA THR A 493 0.91 -21.47 -8.84
C THR A 493 0.82 -19.95 -9.04
N ASP A 494 1.06 -19.16 -7.99
CA ASP A 494 0.98 -17.69 -8.08
C ASP A 494 2.14 -17.12 -8.91
N THR A 495 3.29 -17.80 -8.91
CA THR A 495 4.41 -17.48 -9.80
C THR A 495 4.03 -17.64 -11.27
N ALA A 496 3.31 -18.71 -11.64
CA ALA A 496 2.85 -18.91 -13.01
C ALA A 496 1.86 -17.81 -13.46
N LYS A 497 1.00 -17.35 -12.54
CA LYS A 497 0.13 -16.19 -12.77
C LYS A 497 0.93 -14.92 -13.02
N LEU A 498 1.99 -14.67 -12.25
CA LEU A 498 2.87 -13.51 -12.48
C LEU A 498 3.56 -13.57 -13.83
N THR A 499 4.06 -14.74 -14.25
CA THR A 499 4.65 -14.88 -15.59
C THR A 499 3.63 -14.55 -16.68
N THR A 500 2.40 -15.05 -16.54
CA THR A 500 1.28 -14.74 -17.45
C THR A 500 0.99 -13.22 -17.46
N ALA A 501 1.00 -12.59 -16.29
CA ALA A 501 0.75 -11.17 -16.13
C ALA A 501 1.85 -10.30 -16.77
N LEU A 502 3.12 -10.67 -16.61
CA LEU A 502 4.25 -9.99 -17.25
C LEU A 502 4.17 -10.08 -18.77
N GLU A 503 3.89 -11.26 -19.31
CA GLU A 503 3.71 -11.44 -20.76
C GLU A 503 2.56 -10.60 -21.28
N ALA A 504 1.41 -10.62 -20.60
CA ALA A 504 0.21 -9.86 -20.98
C ALA A 504 0.46 -8.34 -20.95
N MET A 505 1.10 -7.81 -19.92
CA MET A 505 1.50 -6.40 -19.85
C MET A 505 2.47 -6.03 -20.99
N GLY A 506 3.44 -6.89 -21.31
CA GLY A 506 4.36 -6.63 -22.42
C GLY A 506 3.65 -6.61 -23.76
N ARG A 507 2.71 -7.54 -24.00
CA ARG A 507 1.86 -7.54 -25.20
C ARG A 507 1.05 -6.25 -25.31
N LEU A 508 0.44 -5.80 -24.22
CA LEU A 508 -0.29 -4.52 -24.17
C LEU A 508 0.62 -3.33 -24.51
N LEU A 509 1.82 -3.26 -23.93
CA LEU A 509 2.77 -2.17 -24.20
C LEU A 509 3.20 -2.14 -25.67
N PHE A 510 3.55 -3.30 -26.26
CA PHE A 510 3.92 -3.37 -27.67
C PHE A 510 2.73 -3.05 -28.59
N ALA A 511 1.52 -3.54 -28.27
CA ALA A 511 0.31 -3.22 -29.02
C ALA A 511 -0.05 -1.73 -28.95
N ALA A 512 0.25 -1.08 -27.83
CA ALA A 512 0.10 0.37 -27.67
C ALA A 512 1.17 1.20 -28.40
N GLY A 513 2.20 0.56 -28.97
CA GLY A 513 3.27 1.24 -29.73
C GLY A 513 4.58 1.46 -28.97
N ALA A 514 4.82 0.76 -27.86
CA ALA A 514 6.11 0.82 -27.18
C ALA A 514 7.21 0.27 -28.09
N VAL A 515 8.31 1.01 -28.24
CA VAL A 515 9.48 0.58 -29.02
C VAL A 515 10.45 -0.27 -28.21
N GLU A 516 10.33 -0.22 -26.89
CA GLU A 516 11.14 -0.98 -25.94
C GLU A 516 10.38 -1.16 -24.62
N VAL A 517 10.35 -2.37 -24.09
CA VAL A 517 9.74 -2.71 -22.80
C VAL A 517 10.83 -2.96 -21.77
N LEU A 518 10.76 -2.26 -20.64
CA LEU A 518 11.59 -2.45 -19.47
C LEU A 518 10.94 -3.54 -18.62
N THR A 519 11.63 -4.67 -18.48
CA THR A 519 11.08 -5.88 -17.87
C THR A 519 11.10 -5.86 -16.34
N GLY A 520 11.98 -5.04 -15.75
CA GLY A 520 12.32 -5.12 -14.33
C GLY A 520 13.05 -6.42 -13.94
N LEU A 521 13.52 -7.21 -14.92
CA LEU A 521 14.17 -8.51 -14.71
C LEU A 521 15.68 -8.43 -14.96
N PRO A 522 16.53 -8.95 -14.06
CA PRO A 522 17.98 -8.91 -14.25
C PRO A 522 18.49 -9.60 -15.52
N ALA A 523 17.82 -10.67 -15.96
CA ALA A 523 18.24 -11.49 -17.10
C ALA A 523 18.01 -10.84 -18.46
N GLY A 524 17.22 -9.77 -18.51
CA GLY A 524 16.86 -9.08 -19.75
C GLY A 524 16.15 -7.78 -19.41
N PRO A 525 16.89 -6.77 -18.91
CA PRO A 525 16.31 -5.55 -18.33
C PRO A 525 15.44 -4.78 -19.32
N THR A 526 15.73 -4.89 -20.62
CA THR A 526 14.87 -4.39 -21.71
C THR A 526 14.73 -5.41 -22.83
N VAL A 527 13.61 -5.32 -23.56
CA VAL A 527 13.29 -6.13 -24.74
C VAL A 527 12.56 -5.28 -25.77
N THR A 528 12.69 -5.62 -27.06
CA THR A 528 12.10 -4.86 -28.18
C THR A 528 11.02 -5.61 -28.94
N SER A 529 10.67 -6.83 -28.51
CA SER A 529 9.59 -7.61 -29.10
C SER A 529 8.97 -8.60 -28.11
N VAL A 530 7.76 -9.09 -28.42
CA VAL A 530 7.07 -10.12 -27.63
C VAL A 530 7.86 -11.44 -27.58
N PRO A 531 8.42 -11.97 -28.69
CA PRO A 531 9.27 -13.17 -28.61
C PRO A 531 10.48 -12.99 -27.69
N ALA A 532 11.15 -11.84 -27.74
CA ALA A 532 12.26 -11.55 -26.84
C ALA A 532 11.81 -11.48 -25.37
N LEU A 533 10.61 -10.95 -25.10
CA LEU A 533 10.02 -10.98 -23.75
C LEU A 533 9.78 -12.41 -23.27
N GLN A 534 9.15 -13.25 -24.10
CA GLN A 534 8.88 -14.66 -23.80
C GLN A 534 10.18 -15.42 -23.49
N ASP A 535 11.24 -15.19 -24.26
CA ASP A 535 12.57 -15.75 -24.03
C ASP A 535 13.17 -15.35 -22.68
N VAL A 536 13.03 -14.07 -22.28
CA VAL A 536 13.48 -13.60 -20.97
C VAL A 536 12.66 -14.23 -19.85
N LEU A 537 11.34 -14.29 -19.99
CA LEU A 537 10.44 -14.88 -19.00
C LEU A 537 10.72 -16.38 -18.80
N ALA A 538 10.98 -17.13 -19.88
CA ALA A 538 11.32 -18.56 -19.83
C ALA A 538 12.60 -18.86 -19.05
N ARG A 539 13.55 -17.91 -19.01
CA ARG A 539 14.82 -18.03 -18.27
C ARG A 539 14.82 -17.34 -16.91
N THR A 540 13.71 -16.70 -16.53
CA THR A 540 13.63 -15.89 -15.31
C THR A 540 13.48 -16.78 -14.08
N ASN A 541 14.26 -16.48 -13.05
CA ASN A 541 14.07 -17.07 -11.72
C ASN A 541 12.96 -16.29 -10.98
N PRO A 542 11.85 -16.92 -10.57
CA PRO A 542 10.77 -16.27 -9.83
C PRO A 542 11.21 -15.48 -8.59
N LYS A 543 12.30 -15.90 -7.95
CA LYS A 543 12.87 -15.24 -6.77
C LYS A 543 13.52 -13.88 -7.08
N SER A 544 13.75 -13.58 -8.36
CA SER A 544 14.31 -12.31 -8.82
C SER A 544 13.25 -11.24 -9.14
N LEU A 545 11.96 -11.58 -9.01
CA LEU A 545 10.88 -10.63 -9.24
C LEU A 545 10.88 -9.55 -8.15
N HIS A 546 10.75 -8.30 -8.57
CA HIS A 546 10.48 -7.19 -7.66
C HIS A 546 8.97 -7.06 -7.50
N LEU A 547 8.46 -7.42 -6.31
CA LEU A 547 7.02 -7.38 -6.03
C LEU A 547 6.68 -6.28 -5.03
N ALA A 548 5.56 -5.62 -5.30
CA ALA A 548 4.87 -4.79 -4.32
C ALA A 548 3.53 -5.43 -3.99
N ALA A 549 2.94 -5.05 -2.87
CA ALA A 549 1.58 -5.42 -2.51
C ALA A 549 0.94 -4.26 -1.78
N PHE A 550 -0.39 -4.17 -1.90
CA PHE A 550 -1.17 -3.09 -1.32
C PHE A 550 -2.38 -3.61 -0.53
N HIS A 551 -2.64 -4.93 -0.58
CA HIS A 551 -3.89 -5.53 -0.14
C HIS A 551 -3.66 -6.69 0.85
N PRO A 552 -3.01 -6.44 2.01
CA PRO A 552 -2.85 -7.49 3.02
C PRO A 552 -4.23 -7.86 3.61
N THR A 553 -4.59 -9.14 3.60
CA THR A 553 -5.88 -9.65 4.12
C THR A 553 -5.74 -11.00 4.85
N GLY A 554 -6.81 -11.44 5.52
CA GLY A 554 -7.02 -12.85 5.91
C GLY A 554 -6.38 -13.35 7.20
N THR A 555 -5.72 -12.47 7.94
CA THR A 555 -4.96 -12.85 9.15
C THR A 555 -5.80 -13.10 10.40
N ALA A 556 -7.08 -12.80 10.36
CA ALA A 556 -8.08 -13.15 11.37
C ALA A 556 -9.38 -13.58 10.67
N ALA A 557 -9.25 -14.52 9.72
CA ALA A 557 -10.32 -14.98 8.85
C ALA A 557 -11.61 -15.35 9.62
N ALA A 558 -12.75 -14.87 9.13
CA ALA A 558 -14.07 -15.30 9.59
C ALA A 558 -14.54 -16.57 8.88
N GLY A 559 -15.34 -17.35 9.61
CA GLY A 559 -16.03 -18.51 9.08
C GLY A 559 -16.57 -19.43 10.18
N ASP A 560 -17.38 -20.39 9.77
CA ASP A 560 -18.12 -21.30 10.66
C ASP A 560 -17.21 -22.35 11.32
N ASP A 561 -16.18 -22.81 10.60
CA ASP A 561 -15.22 -23.81 11.06
C ASP A 561 -14.28 -23.23 12.13
N GLU A 562 -14.50 -23.65 13.37
CA GLU A 562 -13.76 -23.21 14.56
C GLU A 562 -12.29 -23.65 14.60
N LEU A 563 -11.86 -24.57 13.73
CA LEU A 563 -10.46 -25.00 13.60
C LEU A 563 -9.72 -24.19 12.55
N ARG A 564 -10.44 -23.66 11.55
CA ARG A 564 -9.88 -22.86 10.45
C ARG A 564 -9.93 -21.36 10.74
N CYS A 565 -10.99 -20.88 11.38
CA CYS A 565 -11.37 -19.48 11.42
C CYS A 565 -11.30 -18.93 12.87
N PRO A 566 -10.32 -18.05 13.19
CA PRO A 566 -10.24 -17.43 14.52
C PRO A 566 -11.43 -16.51 14.87
N VAL A 567 -12.16 -16.07 13.86
CA VAL A 567 -13.34 -15.21 13.99
C VAL A 567 -14.55 -16.02 13.52
N ASP A 568 -15.67 -15.89 14.22
CA ASP A 568 -16.91 -16.57 13.84
C ASP A 568 -17.59 -15.88 12.63
N PRO A 569 -18.66 -16.47 12.05
CA PRO A 569 -19.34 -15.87 10.90
C PRO A 569 -19.95 -14.48 11.13
N ASN A 570 -20.21 -14.09 12.39
CA ASN A 570 -20.78 -12.79 12.74
C ASN A 570 -19.69 -11.72 12.99
N GLY A 571 -18.41 -12.10 12.93
CA GLY A 571 -17.29 -11.20 13.17
C GLY A 571 -16.81 -11.16 14.62
N ARG A 572 -17.26 -12.08 15.49
CA ARG A 572 -16.79 -12.17 16.89
C ARG A 572 -15.49 -12.94 16.96
N LEU A 573 -14.53 -12.44 17.73
CA LEU A 573 -13.32 -13.17 18.03
C LEU A 573 -13.65 -14.38 18.92
N ARG A 574 -13.24 -15.58 18.51
CA ARG A 574 -13.50 -16.79 19.31
C ARG A 574 -12.71 -16.78 20.61
N GLY A 575 -13.35 -17.22 21.69
CA GLY A 575 -12.76 -17.37 23.02
C GLY A 575 -12.76 -16.12 23.90
N VAL A 576 -13.41 -15.03 23.47
CA VAL A 576 -13.64 -13.84 24.31
C VAL A 576 -14.93 -13.12 23.89
N ASP A 577 -15.76 -12.77 24.87
CA ASP A 577 -16.96 -11.97 24.66
C ASP A 577 -16.61 -10.50 24.41
N GLY A 578 -17.39 -9.84 23.54
CA GLY A 578 -17.32 -8.40 23.36
C GLY A 578 -16.15 -7.91 22.49
N VAL A 579 -15.43 -8.80 21.81
CA VAL A 579 -14.39 -8.43 20.84
C VAL A 579 -14.82 -8.83 19.43
N TRP A 580 -14.86 -7.85 18.54
CA TRP A 580 -15.27 -7.99 17.15
C TRP A 580 -14.13 -7.59 16.21
N VAL A 581 -14.10 -8.13 14.99
CA VAL A 581 -13.09 -7.80 13.98
C VAL A 581 -13.78 -7.20 12.76
N ALA A 582 -13.37 -6.00 12.36
CA ALA A 582 -14.01 -5.27 11.25
C ALA A 582 -12.97 -4.59 10.35
N ASP A 583 -11.95 -5.35 9.93
CA ASP A 583 -10.93 -4.89 8.98
C ASP A 583 -10.52 -5.98 7.98
N ALA A 584 -9.54 -5.68 7.13
CA ALA A 584 -9.00 -6.59 6.11
C ALA A 584 -8.59 -7.99 6.61
N SER A 585 -8.27 -8.15 7.89
CA SER A 585 -7.91 -9.44 8.49
C SER A 585 -9.06 -10.45 8.44
N ILE A 586 -10.31 -9.99 8.44
CA ILE A 586 -11.49 -10.86 8.49
C ILE A 586 -11.77 -11.60 7.18
N LEU A 587 -11.34 -11.04 6.05
CA LEU A 587 -11.61 -11.60 4.72
C LEU A 587 -10.91 -12.97 4.56
N PRO A 588 -11.63 -14.09 4.43
CA PRO A 588 -11.04 -15.42 4.58
C PRO A 588 -10.13 -15.83 3.41
N SER A 589 -10.18 -15.15 2.28
CA SER A 589 -9.25 -15.33 1.16
C SER A 589 -9.04 -14.02 0.39
N CYS A 590 -8.14 -14.03 -0.61
CA CYS A 590 -7.87 -12.87 -1.45
C CYS A 590 -9.17 -12.41 -2.16
N PRO A 591 -9.50 -11.11 -2.14
CA PRO A 591 -10.68 -10.58 -2.81
C PRO A 591 -10.52 -10.47 -4.33
N GLU A 592 -9.34 -10.76 -4.86
CA GLU A 592 -8.98 -10.74 -6.29
C GLU A 592 -9.07 -9.36 -6.97
N VAL A 593 -9.51 -8.34 -6.26
CA VAL A 593 -9.55 -6.92 -6.65
C VAL A 593 -9.07 -6.05 -5.48
N ASN A 594 -9.11 -4.73 -5.64
CA ASN A 594 -8.87 -3.81 -4.53
C ASN A 594 -9.85 -4.09 -3.37
N PRO A 595 -9.38 -4.26 -2.12
CA PRO A 595 -10.21 -4.72 -1.03
C PRO A 595 -10.98 -3.60 -0.31
N GLN A 596 -10.81 -2.31 -0.66
CA GLN A 596 -11.38 -1.21 0.12
C GLN A 596 -12.89 -1.36 0.27
N VAL A 597 -13.59 -1.58 -0.85
CA VAL A 597 -15.05 -1.72 -0.87
C VAL A 597 -15.48 -2.95 -0.08
N SER A 598 -14.82 -4.10 -0.29
CA SER A 598 -15.12 -5.34 0.45
C SER A 598 -14.91 -5.19 1.96
N ILE A 599 -13.82 -4.55 2.39
CA ILE A 599 -13.52 -4.30 3.81
C ILE A 599 -14.61 -3.41 4.43
N MET A 600 -14.99 -2.35 3.72
CA MET A 600 -15.97 -1.39 4.21
C MET A 600 -17.36 -2.01 4.32
N ALA A 601 -17.79 -2.79 3.33
CA ALA A 601 -19.08 -3.47 3.33
C ALA A 601 -19.15 -4.53 4.45
N MET A 602 -18.09 -5.32 4.64
CA MET A 602 -18.01 -6.28 5.75
C MET A 602 -18.00 -5.61 7.11
N ALA A 603 -17.37 -4.44 7.25
CA ALA A 603 -17.38 -3.70 8.50
C ALA A 603 -18.77 -3.13 8.85
N LEU A 604 -19.58 -2.77 7.84
CA LEU A 604 -20.99 -2.39 8.06
C LEU A 604 -21.78 -3.60 8.58
N ALA A 605 -21.67 -4.75 7.90
CA ALA A 605 -22.34 -5.98 8.30
C ALA A 605 -21.97 -6.42 9.73
N VAL A 606 -20.68 -6.42 10.08
CA VAL A 606 -20.23 -6.75 11.44
C VAL A 606 -20.74 -5.73 12.47
N ALA A 607 -20.83 -4.45 12.13
CA ALA A 607 -21.36 -3.44 13.04
C ALA A 607 -22.87 -3.64 13.33
N ASP A 608 -23.64 -4.12 12.35
CA ASP A 608 -25.05 -4.49 12.57
C ASP A 608 -25.18 -5.72 13.49
N GLU A 609 -24.25 -6.68 13.40
CA GLU A 609 -24.17 -7.80 14.35
C GLU A 609 -23.80 -7.34 15.78
N VAL A 610 -22.93 -6.31 15.91
CA VAL A 610 -22.63 -5.69 17.21
C VAL A 610 -23.88 -5.08 17.83
N LEU A 611 -24.69 -4.37 17.04
CA LEU A 611 -25.93 -3.75 17.51
C LEU A 611 -26.97 -4.81 17.90
N SER A 612 -27.11 -5.85 17.07
CA SER A 612 -28.05 -6.96 17.31
C SER A 612 -27.70 -7.76 18.57
N ALA A 613 -26.43 -7.81 18.95
CA ALA A 613 -25.97 -8.49 20.17
C ALA A 613 -26.29 -7.72 21.48
N ARG A 614 -26.66 -6.44 21.39
CA ARG A 614 -27.01 -5.59 22.55
C ARG A 614 -28.52 -5.50 22.80
N GLY A 615 -29.33 -5.72 21.77
CA GLY A 615 -30.79 -5.83 21.87
C GLY A 615 -31.19 -7.23 22.33
#